data_AF-A0A1E9VVU4-F1
#
_entry.id   AF-A0A1E9VVU4-F1
#
_cell.length_a   1.000
_cell.length_b   1.000
_cell.length_c   1.000
_cell.angle_alpha   90.00
_cell.angle_beta   90.00
_cell.angle_gamma   90.00
#
_symmetry.space_group_name_H-M   'P 1'
#
loop_
_entity.id
_entity.type
_entity.pdbx_description
1 polymer ?
#
loop_
_entity_poly.entity_id
_entity_poly.type
_entity_poly.pdbx_seq_one_letter_code
_entity_poly.pdbx_strand_id
1 'polypeptide(L)'
;MSNTADAIVVIDLQKGVCFDSSPIHELETVTALVNKRIKTYETIGKPVIFVQHEDAQLVPQTKPWELLSELSIPEHSYFVRKTHANSFYKTNLSVLLTELDCHSIELCGAQAEYCIDTTVKFAHGLGYQLMMCRGATTTYDNPFMKAKETIAFYEKIWDKRFLTFLEQ
;
A
#
# COMPACT_ATOMS: atom_id res chain seq x y z
N MET A 1 -18.91 14.65 -0.98
CA MET A 1 -17.93 14.48 0.11
C MET A 1 -16.83 13.59 -0.44
N SER A 2 -15.55 13.96 -0.32
CA SER A 2 -14.48 13.13 -0.89
C SER A 2 -14.49 11.75 -0.24
N ASN A 3 -14.55 10.70 -1.05
CA ASN A 3 -14.50 9.31 -0.59
C ASN A 3 -13.05 9.00 -0.16
N THR A 4 -12.66 9.47 1.02
CA THR A 4 -11.32 9.37 1.61
C THR A 4 -11.43 8.85 3.04
N ALA A 5 -10.50 7.98 3.41
CA ALA A 5 -10.30 7.52 4.78
C ALA A 5 -9.54 8.59 5.59
N ASP A 6 -9.22 8.32 6.85
CA ASP A 6 -8.47 9.24 7.72
C ASP A 6 -7.01 9.34 7.31
N ALA A 7 -6.43 8.23 6.81
CA ALA A 7 -5.09 8.21 6.23
C ALA A 7 -5.03 7.34 4.97
N ILE A 8 -4.07 7.63 4.09
CA ILE A 8 -3.64 6.71 3.04
C ILE A 8 -2.32 6.05 3.44
N VAL A 9 -2.26 4.73 3.28
CA VAL A 9 -1.08 3.92 3.58
C VAL A 9 -0.59 3.26 2.28
N VAL A 10 0.57 3.71 1.81
CA VAL A 10 1.22 3.25 0.58
C VAL A 10 2.28 2.21 0.94
N ILE A 11 2.07 0.96 0.53
CA ILE A 11 2.86 -0.19 0.98
C ILE A 11 3.83 -0.65 -0.11
N ASP A 12 5.12 -0.64 0.21
CA ASP A 12 6.21 -1.29 -0.52
C ASP A 12 6.28 -0.95 -2.03
N LEU A 13 5.91 0.26 -2.43
CA LEU A 13 6.24 0.78 -3.76
C LEU A 13 7.71 1.19 -3.82
N GLN A 14 8.59 0.20 -3.64
CA GLN A 14 10.05 0.31 -3.63
C GLN A 14 10.65 -0.23 -4.92
N LYS A 15 11.80 0.30 -5.33
CA LYS A 15 12.46 -0.08 -6.59
C LYS A 15 12.73 -1.58 -6.66
N GLY A 16 13.27 -2.19 -5.61
CA GLY A 16 13.56 -3.63 -5.58
C GLY A 16 12.33 -4.53 -5.38
N VAL A 17 11.17 -3.97 -5.03
CA VAL A 17 9.90 -4.70 -4.99
C VAL A 17 9.20 -4.66 -6.35
N CYS A 18 9.34 -3.53 -7.07
CA CYS A 18 8.65 -3.29 -8.34
C CYS A 18 9.50 -3.56 -9.58
N PHE A 19 10.82 -3.74 -9.42
CA PHE A 19 11.75 -4.10 -10.49
C PHE A 19 12.62 -5.28 -10.05
N ASP A 20 12.28 -6.45 -10.60
CA ASP A 20 13.13 -7.63 -10.58
C ASP A 20 13.77 -7.79 -11.98
N SER A 21 13.49 -8.90 -12.69
CA SER A 21 13.89 -9.08 -14.09
C SER A 21 13.05 -8.25 -15.07
N SER A 22 11.83 -7.88 -14.68
CA SER A 22 10.93 -6.99 -15.40
C SER A 22 10.17 -6.10 -14.42
N PRO A 23 9.54 -5.01 -14.89
CA PRO A 23 8.60 -4.24 -14.09
C PRO A 23 7.45 -5.13 -13.59
N ILE A 24 6.97 -4.84 -12.38
CA ILE A 24 5.74 -5.41 -11.83
C ILE A 24 4.52 -5.01 -12.68
N HIS A 25 3.44 -5.79 -12.59
CA HIS A 25 2.28 -5.63 -13.48
C HIS A 25 1.67 -4.22 -13.43
N GLU A 26 1.45 -3.60 -14.61
CA GLU A 26 0.81 -2.27 -14.73
C GLU A 26 1.43 -1.17 -13.84
N LEU A 27 2.74 -1.25 -13.55
CA LEU A 27 3.46 -0.35 -12.63
C LEU A 27 3.17 1.13 -12.88
N GLU A 28 3.23 1.58 -14.14
CA GLU A 28 2.98 2.97 -14.51
C GLU A 28 1.55 3.40 -14.18
N THR A 29 0.56 2.57 -14.51
CA THR A 29 -0.86 2.84 -14.25
C THR A 29 -1.16 2.88 -12.76
N VAL A 30 -0.62 1.93 -12.00
CA VAL A 30 -0.76 1.84 -10.54
C VAL A 30 -0.12 3.07 -9.88
N THR A 31 1.10 3.42 -10.29
CA THR A 31 1.82 4.57 -9.72
C THR A 31 1.10 5.89 -10.01
N ALA A 32 0.58 6.06 -11.22
CA ALA A 32 -0.21 7.23 -11.58
C ALA A 32 -1.48 7.36 -10.74
N LEU A 33 -2.20 6.25 -10.51
CA LEU A 33 -3.38 6.24 -9.64
C LEU A 33 -3.02 6.53 -8.19
N VAL A 34 -1.97 5.89 -7.65
CA VAL A 34 -1.51 6.13 -6.28
C VAL A 34 -1.11 7.59 -6.09
N ASN A 35 -0.41 8.21 -7.03
CA ASN A 35 -0.07 9.64 -6.99
C ASN A 35 -1.33 10.53 -6.97
N LYS A 36 -2.36 10.20 -7.77
CA LYS A 36 -3.64 10.91 -7.73
C LYS A 36 -4.29 10.83 -6.35
N ARG A 37 -4.23 9.66 -5.70
CA ARG A 37 -4.75 9.47 -4.34
C ARG A 37 -3.91 10.24 -3.32
N ILE A 38 -2.59 10.11 -3.34
CA ILE A 38 -1.68 10.90 -2.49
C ILE A 38 -1.98 12.40 -2.61
N LYS A 39 -2.12 12.91 -3.84
CA LYS A 39 -2.45 14.33 -4.06
C LYS A 39 -3.78 14.74 -3.44
N THR A 40 -4.76 13.84 -3.45
CA THR A 40 -6.06 14.06 -2.81
C THR A 40 -5.88 14.23 -1.30
N TYR A 41 -5.16 13.33 -0.63
CA TYR A 41 -4.90 13.38 0.81
C TYR A 41 -4.08 14.61 1.20
N GLU A 42 -3.04 14.94 0.43
CA GLU A 42 -2.24 16.15 0.61
C GLU A 42 -3.12 17.42 0.55
N THR A 43 -4.00 17.52 -0.45
CA THR A 43 -4.84 18.71 -0.67
C THR A 43 -5.84 18.94 0.47
N ILE A 44 -6.32 17.85 1.09
CA ILE A 44 -7.27 17.93 2.21
C ILE A 44 -6.60 17.88 3.59
N GLY A 45 -5.26 17.88 3.64
CA GLY A 45 -4.48 17.86 4.88
C GLY A 45 -4.60 16.57 5.69
N LYS A 46 -4.90 15.43 5.04
CA LYS A 46 -4.96 14.12 5.71
C LYS A 46 -3.62 13.38 5.59
N PRO A 47 -3.22 12.58 6.60
CA PRO A 47 -1.96 11.85 6.60
C PRO A 47 -1.73 10.96 5.38
N VAL A 48 -0.49 11.03 4.87
CA VAL A 48 0.07 10.11 3.87
C VAL A 48 1.21 9.34 4.53
N ILE A 49 1.08 8.02 4.58
CA ILE A 49 2.00 7.12 5.28
C ILE A 49 2.64 6.17 4.26
N PHE A 50 3.96 6.17 4.17
CA PHE A 50 4.71 5.22 3.34
C PHE A 50 5.26 4.10 4.22
N VAL A 51 5.00 2.86 3.82
CA VAL A 51 5.58 1.68 4.44
C VAL A 51 6.64 1.11 3.50
N GLN A 52 7.84 0.86 4.03
CA GLN A 52 8.97 0.28 3.30
C GLN A 52 9.44 -1.01 3.98
N HIS A 53 9.49 -2.08 3.20
CA HIS A 53 10.10 -3.34 3.62
C HIS A 53 11.63 -3.24 3.65
N GLU A 54 12.24 -3.95 4.58
CA GLU A 54 13.68 -4.14 4.65
C GLU A 54 14.04 -5.55 5.09
N ASP A 55 15.11 -6.06 4.50
CA ASP A 55 15.71 -7.34 4.83
C ASP A 55 17.16 -7.38 4.30
N ALA A 56 17.72 -8.57 4.15
CA ALA A 56 19.08 -8.75 3.61
C ALA A 56 19.21 -8.36 2.12
N GLN A 57 18.11 -8.27 1.37
CA GLN A 57 18.09 -7.92 -0.04
C GLN A 57 17.70 -6.44 -0.25
N LEU A 58 16.71 -5.95 0.50
CA LEU A 58 16.26 -4.57 0.53
C LEU A 58 16.89 -3.85 1.72
N VAL A 59 18.21 -3.64 1.63
CA VAL A 59 18.96 -2.99 2.70
C VAL A 59 18.62 -1.49 2.75
N PRO A 60 18.32 -0.92 3.93
CA PRO A 60 17.98 0.49 4.06
C PRO A 60 19.02 1.43 3.44
N GLN A 61 18.54 2.53 2.87
CA GLN A 61 19.36 3.55 2.19
C GLN A 61 20.09 3.06 0.92
N THR A 62 19.77 1.86 0.43
CA THR A 62 20.25 1.40 -0.88
C THR A 62 19.22 1.69 -1.96
N LYS A 63 19.69 1.79 -3.21
CA LYS A 63 18.83 2.06 -4.37
C LYS A 63 17.64 1.08 -4.49
N PRO A 64 17.79 -0.24 -4.31
CA PRO A 64 16.63 -1.15 -4.32
C PRO A 64 15.61 -0.86 -3.20
N TRP A 65 16.05 -0.36 -2.04
CA TRP A 65 15.17 -0.07 -0.92
C TRP A 65 14.41 1.26 -1.05
N GLU A 66 14.91 2.20 -1.85
CA GLU A 66 14.23 3.47 -2.11
C GLU A 66 12.83 3.25 -2.70
N LEU A 67 11.91 4.15 -2.35
CA LEU A 67 10.63 4.27 -3.05
C LEU A 67 10.84 4.55 -4.54
N LEU A 68 9.82 4.23 -5.35
CA LEU A 68 9.80 4.57 -6.78
C LEU A 68 10.05 6.07 -6.98
N SER A 69 10.88 6.41 -7.98
CA SER A 69 11.24 7.81 -8.26
C SER A 69 10.04 8.62 -8.76
N GLU A 70 9.06 7.93 -9.34
CA GLU A 70 7.83 8.47 -9.91
C GLU A 70 6.76 8.72 -8.83
N LEU A 71 6.94 8.21 -7.62
CA LEU A 71 5.98 8.36 -6.52
C LEU A 71 6.06 9.77 -5.93
N SER A 72 4.93 10.45 -5.81
CA SER A 72 4.83 11.77 -5.18
C SER A 72 4.92 11.63 -3.67
N ILE A 73 5.90 12.30 -3.06
CA ILE A 73 6.11 12.26 -1.61
C ILE A 73 5.90 13.69 -1.06
N PRO A 74 4.73 13.99 -0.48
CA PRO A 74 4.49 15.28 0.18
C PRO A 74 5.49 15.56 1.31
N GLU A 75 5.75 16.84 1.59
CA GLU A 75 6.74 17.27 2.61
C GLU A 75 6.43 16.72 4.01
N HIS A 76 5.15 16.64 4.37
CA HIS A 76 4.69 16.18 5.69
C HIS A 76 4.23 14.71 5.70
N SER A 77 4.93 13.86 4.95
CA SER A 77 4.65 12.42 4.90
C SER A 77 5.25 11.67 6.10
N TYR A 78 4.60 10.59 6.50
CA TYR A 78 5.10 9.67 7.52
C TYR A 78 5.73 8.43 6.89
N PHE A 79 6.70 7.85 7.60
CA PHE A 79 7.42 6.67 7.12
C PHE A 79 7.46 5.58 8.18
N VAL A 80 7.17 4.35 7.76
CA VAL A 80 7.21 3.14 8.59
C VAL A 80 8.13 2.12 7.91
N ARG A 81 9.03 1.55 8.70
CA ARG A 81 9.92 0.47 8.25
C ARG A 81 9.40 -0.86 8.77
N LYS A 82 9.46 -1.92 7.95
CA LYS A 82 8.98 -3.25 8.34
C LYS A 82 9.88 -4.38 7.83
N THR A 83 9.91 -5.48 8.56
CA THR A 83 10.67 -6.70 8.22
C THR A 83 9.76 -7.91 7.96
N HIS A 84 8.46 -7.68 7.82
CA HIS A 84 7.44 -8.71 7.62
C HIS A 84 6.40 -8.26 6.59
N ALA A 85 5.57 -9.19 6.08
CA ALA A 85 4.46 -8.84 5.19
C ALA A 85 3.39 -7.98 5.90
N ASN A 86 3.12 -8.28 7.17
CA ASN A 86 2.24 -7.49 8.02
C ASN A 86 2.88 -6.14 8.39
N SER A 87 2.31 -5.05 7.91
CA SER A 87 2.82 -3.70 8.18
C SER A 87 2.69 -3.25 9.64
N PHE A 88 1.93 -3.96 10.48
CA PHE A 88 1.80 -3.72 11.92
C PHE A 88 2.77 -4.55 12.77
N TYR A 89 3.38 -5.59 12.19
CA TYR A 89 4.17 -6.54 12.97
C TYR A 89 5.52 -5.94 13.36
N LYS A 90 5.68 -5.61 14.65
CA LYS A 90 6.90 -5.01 15.21
C LYS A 90 7.32 -3.70 14.52
N THR A 91 6.33 -2.90 14.11
CA THR A 91 6.53 -1.57 13.56
C THR A 91 5.87 -0.52 14.46
N ASN A 92 6.08 0.75 14.16
CA ASN A 92 5.37 1.86 14.81
C ASN A 92 4.04 2.23 14.13
N LEU A 93 3.56 1.47 13.12
CA LEU A 93 2.36 1.84 12.36
C LEU A 93 1.12 2.00 13.24
N SER A 94 0.89 1.08 14.18
CA SER A 94 -0.26 1.16 15.10
C SER A 94 -0.17 2.40 16.00
N VAL A 95 1.02 2.70 16.53
CA VAL A 95 1.24 3.86 17.39
C VAL A 95 0.99 5.15 16.62
N LEU A 96 1.56 5.24 15.41
CA LEU A 96 1.39 6.38 14.52
C LEU A 96 -0.08 6.62 14.16
N LEU A 97 -0.82 5.57 13.77
CA LEU A 97 -2.24 5.70 13.44
C LEU A 97 -3.07 6.15 14.65
N THR A 98 -2.72 5.71 15.86
CA THR A 98 -3.36 6.17 17.11
C THR A 98 -3.04 7.64 17.40
N GLU A 99 -1.79 8.06 17.25
CA GLU A 99 -1.38 9.46 17.46
C GLU A 99 -2.05 10.43 16.47
N LEU A 100 -2.35 9.94 15.27
CA LEU A 100 -3.06 10.68 14.22
C LEU A 100 -4.59 10.59 14.30
N ASP A 101 -5.13 9.94 15.35
CA ASP A 101 -6.57 9.69 15.54
C ASP A 101 -7.25 9.06 14.30
N CYS A 102 -6.55 8.14 13.63
CA CYS A 102 -7.04 7.47 12.43
C CYS A 102 -7.85 6.23 12.78
N HIS A 103 -9.10 6.15 12.30
CA HIS A 103 -9.98 4.98 12.46
C HIS A 103 -10.30 4.31 11.12
N SER A 104 -10.00 4.99 10.02
CA SER A 104 -10.15 4.49 8.65
C SER A 104 -8.88 4.66 7.83
N ILE A 105 -8.58 3.67 6.98
CA ILE A 105 -7.34 3.60 6.19
C ILE A 105 -7.66 3.27 4.74
N GLU A 106 -7.13 4.05 3.81
CA GLU A 106 -7.06 3.66 2.40
C GLU A 106 -5.72 2.99 2.11
N LEU A 107 -5.76 1.77 1.56
CA LEU A 107 -4.57 0.96 1.30
C LEU A 107 -4.26 0.92 -0.21
N CYS A 108 -2.98 0.99 -0.55
CA CYS A 108 -2.47 0.77 -1.90
C CYS A 108 -1.04 0.24 -1.87
N GLY A 109 -0.55 -0.32 -2.98
CA GLY A 109 0.84 -0.72 -3.14
C GLY A 109 1.06 -2.17 -3.59
N ALA A 110 2.16 -2.76 -3.15
CA ALA A 110 2.62 -4.08 -3.59
C ALA A 110 3.08 -4.95 -2.39
N GLN A 111 3.17 -6.26 -2.52
CA GLN A 111 2.53 -7.10 -3.53
C GLN A 111 1.14 -7.56 -3.04
N ALA A 112 0.19 -7.73 -3.96
CA ALA A 112 -1.22 -8.00 -3.67
C ALA A 112 -1.43 -9.18 -2.70
N GLU A 113 -0.87 -10.35 -2.99
CA GLU A 113 -1.05 -11.59 -2.22
C GLU A 113 -0.19 -11.66 -0.94
N TYR A 114 0.80 -10.77 -0.80
CA TYR A 114 1.75 -10.77 0.31
C TYR A 114 1.45 -9.62 1.29
N CYS A 115 2.16 -8.51 1.14
CA CYS A 115 2.14 -7.40 2.09
C CYS A 115 0.77 -6.71 2.13
N ILE A 116 0.10 -6.58 0.97
CA ILE A 116 -1.23 -5.99 0.91
C ILE A 116 -2.25 -6.90 1.60
N ASP A 117 -2.42 -8.16 1.17
CA ASP A 117 -3.37 -9.10 1.79
C ASP A 117 -3.19 -9.22 3.31
N THR A 118 -1.93 -9.39 3.73
CA THR A 118 -1.61 -9.56 5.15
C THR A 118 -2.00 -8.31 5.93
N THR A 119 -1.65 -7.12 5.42
CA THR A 119 -1.96 -5.85 6.10
C THR A 119 -3.46 -5.55 6.09
N VAL A 120 -4.18 -5.82 4.99
CA VAL A 120 -5.64 -5.69 4.89
C VAL A 120 -6.32 -6.53 5.97
N LYS A 121 -6.01 -7.82 6.05
CA LYS A 121 -6.66 -8.73 7.01
C LYS A 121 -6.33 -8.36 8.45
N PHE A 122 -5.09 -7.94 8.71
CA PHE A 122 -4.67 -7.57 10.06
C PHE A 122 -5.30 -6.25 10.50
N ALA A 123 -5.30 -5.22 9.66
CA ALA A 123 -5.93 -3.93 9.96
C ALA A 123 -7.44 -4.08 10.19
N HIS A 124 -8.13 -4.89 9.38
CA HIS A 124 -9.53 -5.23 9.60
C HIS A 124 -9.73 -5.92 10.97
N GLY A 125 -8.88 -6.89 11.31
CA GLY A 125 -8.93 -7.57 12.61
C GLY A 125 -8.66 -6.66 13.81
N LEU A 126 -7.91 -5.57 13.61
CA LEU A 126 -7.68 -4.52 14.61
C LEU A 126 -8.83 -3.51 14.72
N GLY A 127 -9.83 -3.58 13.82
CA GLY A 127 -11.03 -2.74 13.85
C GLY A 127 -10.98 -1.49 12.96
N TYR A 128 -9.95 -1.32 12.13
CA TYR A 128 -9.90 -0.20 11.18
C TYR A 128 -10.94 -0.37 10.06
N GLN A 129 -11.57 0.73 9.67
CA GLN A 129 -12.40 0.78 8.46
C GLN A 129 -11.50 0.90 7.22
N LEU A 130 -11.53 -0.08 6.34
CA LEU A 130 -10.61 -0.13 5.21
C LEU A 130 -11.27 0.27 3.90
N MET A 131 -10.52 1.04 3.12
CA MET A 131 -10.88 1.46 1.76
C MET A 131 -9.74 1.14 0.78
N MET A 132 -10.07 0.99 -0.50
CA MET A 132 -9.08 0.81 -1.56
C MET A 132 -9.62 1.31 -2.90
N CYS A 133 -8.81 1.94 -3.74
CA CYS A 133 -9.14 2.15 -5.15
C CYS A 133 -8.81 0.89 -5.97
N ARG A 134 -9.72 0.44 -6.83
CA ARG A 134 -9.40 -0.62 -7.81
C ARG A 134 -8.26 -0.18 -8.71
N GLY A 135 -7.31 -1.08 -8.94
CA GLY A 135 -6.07 -0.79 -9.68
C GLY A 135 -4.99 -0.08 -8.86
N ALA A 136 -5.18 0.13 -7.56
CA ALA A 136 -4.16 0.70 -6.67
C ALA A 136 -3.25 -0.36 -6.04
N THR A 137 -3.35 -1.62 -6.48
CA THR A 137 -2.47 -2.71 -6.03
C THR A 137 -1.87 -3.45 -7.24
N THR A 138 -0.69 -4.04 -7.03
CA THR A 138 0.01 -4.78 -8.08
C THR A 138 0.76 -5.99 -7.55
N THR A 139 1.13 -6.90 -8.44
CA THR A 139 1.92 -8.10 -8.17
C THR A 139 2.60 -8.62 -9.45
N TYR A 140 3.37 -9.71 -9.34
CA TYR A 140 3.98 -10.40 -10.47
C TYR A 140 3.14 -11.59 -10.95
N ASP A 141 3.40 -12.01 -12.18
CA ASP A 141 3.04 -13.36 -12.60
C ASP A 141 3.74 -14.37 -11.67
N ASN A 142 3.03 -15.43 -11.30
CA ASN A 142 3.61 -16.53 -10.54
C ASN A 142 3.40 -17.84 -11.30
N PRO A 143 3.97 -18.98 -10.84
CA PRO A 143 3.85 -20.26 -11.55
C PRO A 143 2.42 -20.78 -11.74
N PHE A 144 1.44 -20.22 -11.03
CA PHE A 144 0.05 -20.68 -11.01
C PHE A 144 -0.93 -19.73 -11.69
N MET A 145 -0.69 -18.42 -11.63
CA MET A 145 -1.61 -17.38 -12.10
C MET A 145 -0.88 -16.18 -12.68
N LYS A 146 -1.50 -15.52 -13.66
CA LYS A 146 -1.09 -14.19 -14.11
C LYS A 146 -1.34 -13.15 -13.03
N ALA A 147 -0.55 -12.09 -13.00
CA ALA A 147 -0.66 -11.01 -12.02
C ALA A 147 -2.09 -10.47 -11.92
N LYS A 148 -2.74 -10.23 -13.06
CA LYS A 148 -4.13 -9.78 -13.15
C LYS A 148 -5.11 -10.75 -12.49
N GLU A 149 -4.90 -12.06 -12.64
CA GLU A 149 -5.75 -13.10 -12.05
C GLU A 149 -5.55 -13.16 -10.53
N THR A 150 -4.30 -13.08 -10.06
CA THR A 150 -3.97 -12.96 -8.64
C THR A 150 -4.63 -11.73 -8.02
N ILE A 151 -4.49 -10.56 -8.64
CA ILE A 151 -5.12 -9.31 -8.16
C ILE A 151 -6.64 -9.49 -8.09
N ALA A 152 -7.28 -9.95 -9.17
CA ALA A 152 -8.73 -10.13 -9.20
C ALA A 152 -9.22 -11.14 -8.14
N PHE A 153 -8.46 -12.21 -7.90
CA PHE A 153 -8.77 -13.20 -6.87
C PHE A 153 -8.77 -12.59 -5.47
N TYR A 154 -7.72 -11.83 -5.13
CA TYR A 154 -7.59 -11.19 -3.82
C TYR A 154 -8.57 -10.02 -3.64
N GLU A 155 -8.77 -9.18 -4.67
CA GLU A 155 -9.79 -8.12 -4.63
C GLU A 155 -11.18 -8.71 -4.36
N LYS A 156 -11.53 -9.86 -4.97
CA LYS A 156 -12.79 -10.56 -4.70
C LYS A 156 -12.90 -11.05 -3.26
N ILE A 157 -11.80 -11.48 -2.63
CA ILE A 157 -11.79 -11.89 -1.22
C ILE A 157 -12.02 -10.68 -0.31
N TRP A 158 -11.40 -9.54 -0.64
CA TRP A 158 -11.44 -8.33 0.16
C TRP A 158 -12.77 -7.58 0.07
N ASP A 159 -13.37 -7.54 -1.12
CA ASP A 159 -14.56 -6.72 -1.42
C ASP A 159 -15.73 -7.02 -0.47
N LYS A 160 -16.18 -6.00 0.26
CA LYS A 160 -17.28 -6.03 1.23
C LYS A 160 -17.10 -6.99 2.41
N ARG A 161 -15.92 -7.62 2.53
CA ARG A 161 -15.59 -8.50 3.65
C ARG A 161 -14.50 -7.90 4.54
N PHE A 162 -13.45 -7.36 3.92
CA PHE A 162 -12.33 -6.77 4.64
C PHE A 162 -12.19 -5.27 4.37
N LEU A 163 -12.55 -4.81 3.17
CA LEU A 163 -12.52 -3.41 2.79
C LEU A 163 -13.64 -3.05 1.82
N THR A 164 -13.89 -1.75 1.67
CA THR A 164 -14.81 -1.21 0.67
C THR A 164 -14.02 -0.60 -0.49
N PHE A 165 -14.29 -1.03 -1.72
CA PHE A 165 -13.70 -0.37 -2.88
C PHE A 165 -14.36 0.99 -3.13
N LEU A 166 -13.53 1.99 -3.41
CA LEU A 166 -13.98 3.33 -3.78
C LEU A 166 -14.50 3.32 -5.22
N GLU A 167 -15.73 3.80 -5.41
CA GLU A 167 -16.27 4.08 -6.74
C GLU A 167 -15.50 5.27 -7.36
N GLN A 168 -15.10 5.12 -8.62
CA GLN A 168 -14.35 6.14 -9.37
C GLN A 168 -15.28 7.18 -10.00
#